data_AF-A0A510GIG0-F1
#
_entry.id   AF-A0A510GIG0-F1
#
_cell.length_a   1.000
_cell.length_b   1.000
_cell.length_c   1.000
_cell.angle_alpha   90.00
_cell.angle_beta   90.00
_cell.angle_gamma   90.00
#
_symmetry.space_group_name_H-M   'P 1'
#
loop_
_entity.id
_entity.type
_entity.pdbx_description
1 polymer ?
#
loop_
_entity_poly.entity_id
_entity_poly.type
_entity_poly.pdbx_seq_one_letter_code
_entity_poly.pdbx_strand_id
1 'polypeptide(L)'
;MLTKIKFILYFPWLLLEIWKSAFSVIKIIWQREIGIDPIFEWIDAEGLEEIGEIIYGNSITLTPGTVTLDINNNMLLVHALNKSSITDLQRGIMIKKIKQILNNLK
;
A
#
# COMPACT_ATOMS: atom_id res chain seq x y z
N MET A 1 34.37 17.48 4.96
CA MET A 1 34.39 17.08 6.39
C MET A 1 33.03 17.25 7.09
N LEU A 2 32.32 18.37 6.86
CA LEU A 2 30.99 18.66 7.44
C LEU A 2 29.86 17.66 7.11
N THR A 3 29.92 16.99 5.95
CA THR A 3 28.88 16.05 5.49
C THR A 3 28.82 14.76 6.30
N LYS A 4 29.97 14.29 6.83
CA LYS A 4 30.02 13.06 7.64
C LYS A 4 29.39 13.22 9.02
N ILE A 5 29.50 14.41 9.63
CA ILE A 5 28.92 14.71 10.95
C ILE A 5 27.39 14.78 10.88
N LYS A 6 26.84 15.36 9.80
CA LYS A 6 25.38 15.40 9.57
C LYS A 6 24.79 14.01 9.40
N PHE A 7 25.52 13.10 8.73
CA PHE A 7 25.09 11.72 8.55
C PHE A 7 25.07 10.94 9.89
N ILE A 8 26.08 11.16 10.74
CA ILE A 8 26.15 10.57 12.08
C ILE A 8 25.04 11.07 13.00
N LEU A 9 24.65 12.34 12.90
CA LEU A 9 23.53 12.89 13.69
C LEU A 9 22.15 12.52 13.13
N TYR A 10 22.06 12.27 11.82
CA TYR A 10 20.84 11.81 11.16
C TYR A 10 20.48 10.38 11.57
N PHE A 11 21.47 9.50 11.76
CA PHE A 11 21.22 8.09 12.02
C PHE A 11 20.45 7.82 13.34
N PRO A 12 20.79 8.45 14.49
CA PRO A 12 19.99 8.37 15.72
C PRO A 12 18.58 8.95 15.57
N TRP A 13 18.43 10.07 14.82
CA TRP A 13 17.12 10.66 14.56
C TRP A 13 16.23 9.72 13.74
N LEU A 14 16.79 9.11 12.69
CA LEU A 14 16.10 8.13 11.86
C LEU A 14 15.69 6.89 12.68
N LEU A 15 16.57 6.39 13.55
CA LEU A 15 16.25 5.31 14.49
C LEU A 15 15.05 5.68 15.36
N LEU A 16 15.02 6.87 15.96
CA LEU A 16 13.88 7.32 16.77
C LEU A 16 12.57 7.36 15.97
N GLU A 17 12.60 7.82 14.72
CA GLU A 17 11.41 7.82 13.85
C GLU A 17 10.94 6.40 13.52
N ILE A 18 11.85 5.46 13.28
CA ILE A 18 11.53 4.03 13.09
C ILE A 18 10.84 3.44 14.33
N TRP A 19 11.39 3.70 15.53
CA TRP A 19 10.83 3.24 16.79
C TRP A 19 9.42 3.82 17.06
N LYS A 20 9.20 5.11 16.78
CA LYS A 20 7.87 5.74 16.90
C LYS A 20 6.85 5.11 15.95
N SER A 21 7.26 4.83 14.72
CA SER A 21 6.42 4.16 13.73
C SER A 21 5.99 2.77 14.19
N ALA A 22 6.94 1.96 14.69
CA ALA A 22 6.66 0.64 15.24
C ALA A 22 5.67 0.69 16.42
N PHE A 23 5.82 1.68 17.32
CA PHE A 23 4.93 1.85 18.47
C PHE A 23 3.50 2.27 18.07
N SER A 24 3.37 3.09 17.02
CA SER A 24 2.06 3.46 16.44
C SER A 24 1.30 2.23 15.93
N VAL A 25 2.01 1.33 15.24
CA VAL A 25 1.45 0.06 14.75
C VAL A 25 1.05 -0.87 15.90
N ILE A 26 1.90 -1.01 16.93
CA ILE A 26 1.58 -1.81 18.14
C ILE A 26 0.33 -1.28 18.84
N LYS A 27 0.19 0.05 18.96
CA LYS A 27 -1.00 0.67 19.58
C LYS A 27 -2.29 0.35 18.82
N ILE A 28 -2.24 0.30 17.49
CA ILE A 28 -3.37 -0.09 16.64
C ILE A 28 -3.71 -1.57 16.87
N ILE A 29 -2.70 -2.44 16.94
CA ILE A 29 -2.88 -3.89 17.20
C ILE A 29 -3.48 -4.14 18.61
N TRP A 30 -3.16 -3.29 19.59
CA TRP A 30 -3.63 -3.44 20.98
C TRP A 30 -5.09 -2.97 21.19
N GLN A 31 -5.74 -2.32 20.22
CA GLN A 31 -7.13 -1.89 20.36
C GLN A 31 -8.12 -3.06 20.26
N ARG A 32 -9.05 -3.13 21.22
CA ARG A 32 -9.88 -4.31 21.55
C ARG A 32 -11.19 -4.43 20.76
N GLU A 33 -11.63 -3.37 20.06
CA GLU A 33 -12.79 -3.42 19.17
C GLU A 33 -12.33 -3.61 17.73
N ILE A 34 -12.39 -4.85 17.26
CA ILE A 34 -12.04 -5.19 15.89
C ILE A 34 -13.30 -5.04 15.04
N GLY A 35 -13.65 -3.79 14.71
CA GLY A 35 -14.70 -3.46 13.74
C GLY A 35 -14.23 -3.69 12.31
N ILE A 36 -13.80 -4.93 12.00
CA ILE A 36 -13.41 -5.34 10.66
C ILE A 36 -14.55 -6.15 10.01
N ASP A 37 -14.80 -5.86 8.74
CA ASP A 37 -15.74 -6.56 7.87
C ASP A 37 -14.96 -7.11 6.68
N PRO A 38 -14.32 -8.30 6.83
CA PRO A 38 -13.42 -8.83 5.83
C PRO A 38 -14.18 -9.23 4.57
N ILE A 39 -13.70 -8.79 3.42
CA ILE A 39 -14.35 -8.98 2.13
C ILE A 39 -13.33 -9.34 1.05
N PHE A 40 -13.75 -10.13 0.07
CA PHE A 40 -12.98 -10.43 -1.14
C PHE A 40 -13.71 -9.82 -2.33
N GLU A 41 -13.01 -9.01 -3.10
CA GLU A 41 -13.59 -8.34 -4.27
C GLU A 41 -12.58 -8.30 -5.42
N TRP A 42 -13.12 -8.37 -6.64
CA TRP A 42 -12.34 -8.21 -7.85
C TRP A 42 -12.21 -6.72 -8.18
N ILE A 43 -10.97 -6.25 -8.28
CA ILE A 43 -10.63 -4.87 -8.60
C ILE A 43 -10.12 -4.81 -10.03
N ASP A 44 -10.68 -3.88 -10.80
CA ASP A 44 -10.35 -3.66 -12.19
C ASP A 44 -8.94 -3.06 -12.36
N ALA A 45 -8.15 -3.68 -13.24
CA ALA A 45 -6.83 -3.25 -13.68
C ALA A 45 -6.73 -3.03 -15.20
N GLU A 46 -7.87 -2.91 -15.89
CA GLU A 46 -7.95 -2.70 -17.33
C GLU A 46 -7.08 -1.50 -17.75
N GLY A 47 -6.32 -1.68 -18.82
CA GLY A 47 -5.41 -0.68 -19.36
C GLY A 47 -4.08 -0.55 -18.63
N LEU A 48 -3.74 -1.50 -17.74
CA LEU A 48 -2.37 -1.75 -17.31
C LEU A 48 -1.74 -2.84 -18.18
N GLU A 49 -0.43 -2.73 -18.45
CA GLU A 49 0.37 -3.84 -18.97
C GLU A 49 0.78 -4.77 -17.83
N GLU A 50 1.30 -5.96 -18.15
CA GLU A 50 1.68 -6.99 -17.18
C GLU A 50 2.52 -6.44 -16.00
N ILE A 51 3.54 -5.62 -16.29
CA ILE A 51 4.36 -4.98 -15.25
C ILE A 51 3.54 -4.01 -14.38
N GLY A 52 2.56 -3.33 -14.97
CA GLY A 52 1.66 -2.41 -14.28
C GLY A 52 0.69 -3.15 -13.36
N GLU A 53 0.19 -4.32 -13.77
CA GLU A 53 -0.66 -5.17 -12.94
C GLU A 53 0.11 -5.69 -11.71
N ILE A 54 1.36 -6.12 -11.89
CA ILE A 54 2.24 -6.54 -10.77
C ILE A 54 2.50 -5.37 -9.81
N ILE A 55 2.82 -4.19 -10.35
CA ILE A 55 3.03 -2.98 -9.52
C ILE A 55 1.75 -2.61 -8.78
N TYR A 56 0.59 -2.72 -9.42
CA TYR A 56 -0.69 -2.39 -8.82
C TYR A 56 -1.03 -3.38 -7.70
N GLY A 57 -0.88 -4.69 -7.93
CA GLY A 57 -1.13 -5.71 -6.92
C GLY A 57 -0.22 -5.59 -5.71
N ASN A 58 1.08 -5.32 -5.92
CA ASN A 58 2.02 -5.07 -4.83
C ASN A 58 1.68 -3.78 -4.07
N SER A 59 1.24 -2.73 -4.78
CA SER A 59 0.81 -1.49 -4.15
C SER A 59 -0.43 -1.67 -3.25
N ILE A 60 -1.39 -2.48 -3.69
CA ILE A 60 -2.57 -2.86 -2.89
C ILE A 60 -2.15 -3.71 -1.69
N THR A 61 -1.22 -4.65 -1.82
CA THR A 61 -0.73 -5.43 -0.67
C THR A 61 0.00 -4.56 0.36
N LEU A 62 0.62 -3.46 -0.07
CA LEU A 62 1.29 -2.51 0.82
C LEU A 62 0.33 -1.49 1.45
N THR A 63 -0.93 -1.39 1.00
CA THR A 63 -1.90 -0.54 1.67
C THR A 63 -2.45 -1.19 2.94
N PRO A 64 -2.63 -0.44 4.04
CA PRO A 64 -3.10 -1.00 5.29
C PRO A 64 -4.46 -1.68 5.16
N GLY A 65 -4.53 -2.94 5.58
CA GLY A 65 -5.78 -3.70 5.60
C GLY A 65 -6.23 -4.26 4.27
N THR A 66 -5.31 -4.44 3.31
CA THR A 66 -5.58 -5.12 2.03
C THR A 66 -4.45 -6.09 1.66
N VAL A 67 -4.78 -7.15 0.93
CA VAL A 67 -3.81 -8.08 0.32
C VAL A 67 -4.33 -8.55 -1.03
N THR A 68 -3.47 -8.53 -2.04
CA THR A 68 -3.76 -9.10 -3.37
C THR A 68 -3.50 -10.61 -3.34
N LEU A 69 -4.46 -11.40 -3.80
CA LEU A 69 -4.39 -12.87 -3.80
C LEU A 69 -4.14 -13.46 -5.18
N ASP A 70 -4.69 -12.82 -6.20
CA ASP A 70 -4.63 -13.31 -7.58
C ASP A 70 -4.66 -12.15 -8.56
N ILE A 71 -4.09 -12.37 -9.75
CA ILE A 71 -4.10 -11.45 -10.88
C ILE A 71 -4.51 -12.27 -12.10
N ASN A 72 -5.69 -11.98 -12.65
CA ASN A 72 -6.25 -12.75 -13.75
C ASN A 72 -7.14 -11.86 -14.64
N ASN A 73 -7.00 -11.96 -15.97
CA ASN A 73 -7.82 -11.25 -16.96
C ASN A 73 -7.99 -9.75 -16.67
N ASN A 74 -6.89 -9.02 -16.41
CA ASN A 74 -6.90 -7.59 -16.05
C ASN A 74 -7.70 -7.26 -14.78
N MET A 75 -7.88 -8.23 -13.89
CA MET A 75 -8.54 -8.08 -12.60
C MET A 75 -7.62 -8.57 -11.49
N LEU A 76 -7.69 -7.92 -10.32
CA LEU A 76 -6.98 -8.32 -9.12
C LEU A 76 -7.96 -8.77 -8.06
N LEU A 77 -7.79 -9.98 -7.55
CA LEU A 77 -8.57 -10.46 -6.41
C LEU A 77 -7.95 -9.87 -5.13
N VAL A 78 -8.70 -9.02 -4.44
CA VAL A 78 -8.23 -8.33 -3.25
C VAL A 78 -9.02 -8.78 -2.04
N HIS A 79 -8.32 -9.19 -1.00
CA HIS A 79 -8.88 -9.34 0.33
C HIS A 79 -8.67 -8.05 1.12
N ALA A 80 -9.74 -7.49 1.65
CA ALA A 80 -9.70 -6.29 2.48
C ALA A 80 -10.27 -6.59 3.87
N LEU A 81 -9.71 -5.95 4.89
CA LEU A 81 -10.25 -6.00 6.26
C LEU A 81 -11.55 -5.20 6.39
N ASN A 82 -11.80 -4.24 5.51
CA ASN A 82 -12.98 -3.37 5.54
C ASN A 82 -13.49 -3.05 4.13
N LYS A 83 -14.81 -2.94 3.98
CA LYS A 83 -15.47 -2.53 2.74
C LYS A 83 -15.07 -1.13 2.24
N SER A 84 -14.64 -0.23 3.13
CA SER A 84 -14.13 1.09 2.76
C SER A 84 -12.88 1.00 1.88
N SER A 85 -11.96 0.07 2.18
CA SER A 85 -10.74 -0.13 1.39
C SER A 85 -11.07 -0.58 -0.03
N ILE A 86 -12.05 -1.46 -0.20
CA ILE A 86 -12.56 -1.85 -1.53
C ILE A 86 -13.17 -0.66 -2.25
N THR A 87 -14.01 0.12 -1.56
CA THR A 87 -14.64 1.31 -2.14
C THR A 87 -13.61 2.33 -2.62
N ASP A 88 -12.52 2.50 -1.87
CA ASP A 88 -11.42 3.40 -2.23
C ASP A 88 -10.65 2.90 -3.47
N LEU A 89 -10.44 1.58 -3.58
CA LEU A 89 -9.84 0.97 -4.78
C LEU A 89 -10.74 1.13 -6.01
N GLN A 90 -12.05 0.91 -5.86
CA GLN A 90 -13.06 1.07 -6.92
C GLN A 90 -13.20 2.52 -7.41
N ARG A 91 -12.90 3.53 -6.59
CA ARG A 91 -12.79 4.93 -7.05
C ARG A 91 -11.67 5.14 -8.07
N GLY A 92 -10.74 4.20 -8.16
CA GLY A 92 -9.71 4.16 -9.19
C GLY A 92 -8.62 5.23 -9.04
N ILE A 93 -8.45 5.83 -7.86
CA ILE A 93 -7.43 6.86 -7.62
C ILE A 93 -6.03 6.26 -7.77
N MET A 94 -5.81 5.07 -7.21
CA MET A 94 -4.52 4.39 -7.24
C MET A 94 -4.13 3.95 -8.66
N ILE A 95 -5.04 3.28 -9.38
CA ILE A 95 -4.81 2.85 -10.77
C ILE A 95 -4.53 4.05 -11.70
N LYS A 96 -5.24 5.18 -11.54
CA LYS A 96 -4.96 6.41 -12.30
C LYS A 96 -3.54 6.91 -12.06
N LYS A 97 -3.07 6.87 -10.81
CA LYS A 97 -1.72 7.31 -10.43
C LYS A 97 -0.65 6.39 -11.01
N ILE A 98 -0.89 5.08 -11.01
CA ILE A 98 0.02 4.09 -11.62
C ILE A 98 0.07 4.28 -13.15
N LYS A 99 -1.08 4.42 -13.81
CA LYS A 99 -1.16 4.72 -15.25
C LYS A 99 -0.36 5.97 -15.61
N GLN A 100 -0.46 7.03 -14.81
CA GLN A 100 0.29 8.27 -15.02
C GLN A 100 1.82 8.07 -14.89
N ILE A 101 2.27 7.30 -13.90
CA ILE A 101 3.71 7.02 -13.70
C ILE A 101 4.25 6.16 -14.85
N LEU A 102 3.53 5.11 -15.24
CA LEU A 102 3.97 4.20 -16.30
C LEU A 102 3.98 4.87 -17.68
N ASN A 103 3.01 5.73 -17.97
CA ASN A 103 2.99 6.51 -19.22
C ASN A 103 4.17 7.48 -19.33
N ASN A 104 4.72 7.97 -18.22
CA ASN A 104 5.89 8.85 -18.23
C ASN A 104 7.23 8.09 -18.36
N LEU A 105 7.20 6.76 -18.26
CA LEU A 105 8.37 5.89 -18.38
C LEU A 105 8.50 5.27 -19.78
N LYS A 106 7.47 5.43 -20.62
CA LYS A 106 7.48 5.10 -22.04
C LYS A 106 7.95 6.29 -22.86
#